data_AF-A0A1F4PJ26-F1
#
_entry.id   AF-A0A1F4PJ26-F1
#
_cell.length_a   1.000
_cell.length_b   1.000
_cell.length_c   1.000
_cell.angle_alpha   90.00
_cell.angle_beta   90.00
_cell.angle_gamma   90.00
#
_symmetry.space_group_name_H-M   'P 1'
#
loop_
_entity.id
_entity.type
_entity.pdbx_description
1 polymer ?
#
loop_
_entity_poly.entity_id
_entity_poly.type
_entity_poly.pdbx_seq_one_letter_code
_entity_poly.pdbx_strand_id
1 'polypeptide(L)'
;MIKIFYKILLVISVACNIAAGPVLTKPVKPLIEDPDYYLLAAVKRGNLNKVRDAIKAGANTNPIENGKNALMIAAFNGNLDIVKLLLENGANPNFINNESKTPLMITAESEHNAISKIPIIKILLQAGSDIKLTDIIGKGVFNYIDVYNDKGFLQSALRLDNYRTIRKILSDTNKVQYKINKAIESGLVTESEALNLIFSPIDKSNFQVALNYLLYKIKTEHDPTLIPNIRKMLITAAHRIAKLVIPRLNSLEIELNAKESKLKKAIKKQLPGFEDLPDDVKQVIFYQILLKQNFPYTNFDTLIPIKDGSITNFSNLIAEEIRIINMTDSGEVCASPAS
;
A
#
# COMPACT_ATOMS: atom_id res chain seq x y z
N MET A 1 -9.13 11.64 12.77
CA MET A 1 -9.21 11.77 14.24
C MET A 1 -9.50 10.47 14.98
N ILE A 2 -10.55 9.67 14.67
CA ILE A 2 -10.81 8.41 15.42
C ILE A 2 -10.01 7.19 14.92
N LYS A 3 -9.53 7.23 13.66
CA LYS A 3 -8.59 6.24 13.06
C LYS A 3 -7.10 6.55 13.28
N ILE A 4 -6.73 7.80 13.56
CA ILE A 4 -5.33 8.22 13.84
C ILE A 4 -4.79 7.48 15.08
N PHE A 5 -5.75 7.14 15.94
CA PHE A 5 -5.70 6.53 17.27
C PHE A 5 -5.37 5.02 17.31
N TYR A 6 -5.61 4.24 16.24
CA TYR A 6 -5.42 2.78 16.27
C TYR A 6 -4.03 2.29 15.82
N LYS A 7 -3.28 3.11 15.08
CA LYS A 7 -2.03 2.66 14.44
C LYS A 7 -0.77 3.00 15.22
N ILE A 8 -0.81 4.01 16.07
CA ILE A 8 0.26 4.19 17.06
C ILE A 8 0.25 3.00 18.06
N LEU A 9 -0.89 2.32 18.24
CA LEU A 9 -1.02 1.11 19.06
C LEU A 9 -0.29 -0.12 18.48
N LEU A 10 0.08 -0.14 17.20
CA LEU A 10 0.97 -1.17 16.64
C LEU A 10 2.44 -0.77 16.72
N VAL A 11 2.74 0.53 16.83
CA VAL A 11 4.12 1.08 16.86
C VAL A 11 4.95 0.52 18.02
N ILE A 12 4.30 0.13 19.12
CA ILE A 12 4.95 -0.21 20.41
C ILE A 12 5.02 -1.74 20.64
N SER A 13 4.21 -2.55 19.96
CA SER A 13 4.10 -3.99 20.26
C SER A 13 5.26 -4.86 19.75
N VAL A 14 6.02 -4.40 18.75
CA VAL A 14 7.02 -5.21 18.04
C VAL A 14 8.44 -4.68 18.20
N ALA A 15 8.63 -3.39 18.53
CA ALA A 15 9.94 -2.75 18.39
C ALA A 15 10.88 -2.86 19.61
N CYS A 16 10.39 -3.14 20.83
CA CYS A 16 11.25 -3.02 22.02
C CYS A 16 11.70 -4.32 22.69
N ASN A 17 10.99 -5.45 22.61
CA ASN A 17 11.40 -6.71 23.28
C ASN A 17 11.94 -6.55 24.73
N ILE A 18 11.50 -5.50 25.45
CA ILE A 18 11.79 -5.28 26.87
C ILE A 18 10.62 -5.88 27.62
N ALA A 19 10.91 -6.79 28.54
CA ALA A 19 9.94 -7.43 29.41
C ALA A 19 9.06 -6.38 30.10
N ALA A 20 7.82 -6.21 29.63
CA ALA A 20 6.84 -5.40 30.32
C ALA A 20 6.23 -6.22 31.45
N GLY A 21 6.69 -5.94 32.67
CA GLY A 21 6.01 -6.33 33.91
C GLY A 21 4.58 -5.75 34.01
N PRO A 22 3.80 -6.19 35.00
CA PRO A 22 2.35 -6.30 34.89
C PRO A 22 1.66 -4.95 35.03
N VAL A 23 1.23 -4.39 33.90
CA VAL A 23 0.07 -3.49 33.85
C VAL A 23 -0.95 -4.07 32.87
N LEU A 24 -1.42 -5.27 33.21
CA LEU A 24 -2.58 -5.92 32.60
C LEU A 24 -3.81 -5.51 33.41
N THR A 25 -4.48 -4.45 32.99
CA THR A 25 -5.83 -4.17 33.48
C THR A 25 -6.77 -5.21 32.87
N LYS A 26 -7.25 -6.13 33.73
CA LYS A 26 -8.38 -7.09 33.60
C LYS A 26 -8.59 -7.77 32.23
N PRO A 27 -8.73 -9.11 32.16
CA PRO A 27 -9.01 -9.78 30.90
C PRO A 27 -10.36 -9.30 30.34
N VAL A 28 -10.30 -8.43 29.34
CA VAL A 28 -11.46 -8.14 28.49
C VAL A 28 -11.66 -9.43 27.70
N LYS A 29 -12.77 -10.14 27.94
CA LYS A 29 -13.27 -11.20 27.07
C LYS A 29 -13.07 -10.75 25.61
N PRO A 30 -12.49 -11.56 24.69
CA PRO A 30 -12.25 -11.08 23.34
C PRO A 30 -13.58 -10.59 22.77
N LEU A 31 -13.64 -9.31 22.37
CA LEU A 31 -14.88 -8.67 21.92
C LEU A 31 -15.44 -9.36 20.66
N ILE A 32 -14.62 -10.17 19.98
CA ILE A 32 -14.91 -11.00 18.82
C ILE A 32 -14.07 -12.29 18.96
N GLU A 33 -14.70 -13.46 19.01
CA GLU A 33 -14.01 -14.77 19.19
C GLU A 33 -13.21 -15.20 17.95
N ASP A 34 -13.70 -14.89 16.74
CA ASP A 34 -13.01 -15.08 15.47
C ASP A 34 -13.05 -13.78 14.64
N PRO A 35 -12.03 -12.92 14.77
CA PRO A 35 -11.93 -11.66 14.04
C PRO A 35 -11.95 -11.81 12.51
N ASP A 36 -11.41 -12.91 11.98
CA ASP A 36 -11.27 -13.15 10.54
C ASP A 36 -12.64 -13.51 9.92
N TYR A 37 -13.34 -14.44 10.56
CA TYR A 37 -14.73 -14.77 10.21
C TYR A 37 -15.63 -13.54 10.33
N TYR A 38 -15.49 -12.79 11.42
CA TYR A 38 -16.28 -11.57 11.64
C TYR A 38 -16.01 -10.50 10.57
N LEU A 39 -14.75 -10.34 10.14
CA LEU A 39 -14.37 -9.45 9.05
C LEU A 39 -15.10 -9.85 7.76
N LEU A 40 -15.05 -11.12 7.36
CA LEU A 40 -15.72 -11.63 6.16
C LEU A 40 -17.24 -11.42 6.22
N ALA A 41 -17.87 -11.74 7.35
CA ALA A 41 -19.30 -11.52 7.55
C ALA A 41 -19.69 -10.03 7.46
N ALA A 42 -18.87 -9.13 8.01
CA ALA A 42 -19.08 -7.69 7.94
C ALA A 42 -18.92 -7.15 6.50
N VAL A 43 -17.91 -7.63 5.77
CA VAL A 43 -17.67 -7.27 4.37
C VAL A 43 -18.82 -7.71 3.47
N LYS A 44 -19.28 -8.96 3.61
CA LYS A 44 -20.44 -9.48 2.87
C LYS A 44 -21.70 -8.63 3.06
N ARG A 45 -21.93 -8.16 4.30
CA ARG A 45 -23.05 -7.30 4.65
C ARG A 45 -22.85 -5.82 4.30
N GLY A 46 -21.69 -5.43 3.78
CA GLY A 46 -21.37 -4.03 3.48
C GLY A 46 -21.28 -3.12 4.71
N ASN A 47 -21.09 -3.67 5.92
CA ASN A 47 -21.11 -2.89 7.15
C ASN A 47 -19.71 -2.35 7.49
N LEU A 48 -19.41 -1.15 6.99
CA LEU A 48 -18.11 -0.49 7.19
C LEU A 48 -17.69 -0.36 8.66
N ASN A 49 -18.63 -0.12 9.58
CA ASN A 49 -18.31 0.01 11.00
C ASN A 49 -17.84 -1.31 11.58
N LYS A 50 -18.55 -2.42 11.28
CA LYS A 50 -18.14 -3.76 11.71
C LYS A 50 -16.83 -4.21 11.08
N VAL A 51 -16.57 -3.87 9.81
CA VAL A 51 -15.26 -4.10 9.17
C VAL A 51 -14.16 -3.39 9.95
N ARG A 52 -14.40 -2.13 10.36
CA ARG A 52 -13.45 -1.38 11.18
C ARG A 52 -13.23 -2.05 12.53
N ASP A 53 -14.29 -2.50 13.20
CA ASP A 53 -14.18 -3.16 14.50
C ASP A 53 -13.44 -4.50 14.42
N ALA A 54 -13.63 -5.26 13.34
CA ALA A 54 -12.88 -6.49 13.07
C ALA A 54 -11.37 -6.24 12.92
N ILE A 55 -10.99 -5.26 12.09
CA ILE A 55 -9.58 -4.88 11.88
C ILE A 55 -8.96 -4.38 13.20
N LYS A 56 -9.72 -3.62 13.99
CA LYS A 56 -9.30 -3.15 15.32
C LYS A 56 -9.08 -4.29 16.32
N ALA A 57 -9.84 -5.37 16.20
CA ALA A 57 -9.67 -6.58 17.01
C ALA A 57 -8.54 -7.50 16.51
N GLY A 58 -7.75 -7.07 15.51
CA GLY A 58 -6.60 -7.82 15.02
C GLY A 58 -6.94 -8.83 13.92
N ALA A 59 -8.09 -8.70 13.24
CA ALA A 59 -8.40 -9.54 12.09
C ALA A 59 -7.28 -9.46 11.03
N ASN A 60 -6.88 -10.62 10.52
CA ASN A 60 -6.09 -10.74 9.31
C ASN A 60 -6.81 -9.97 8.20
N THR A 61 -6.08 -9.19 7.41
CA THR A 61 -6.66 -8.37 6.32
C THR A 61 -6.82 -9.15 5.02
N ASN A 62 -6.39 -10.41 5.01
CA ASN A 62 -6.48 -11.34 3.88
C ASN A 62 -7.24 -12.64 4.24
N PRO A 63 -8.36 -12.60 4.98
CA PRO A 63 -9.09 -13.83 5.30
C PRO A 63 -9.75 -14.36 4.02
N ILE A 64 -9.87 -15.68 3.92
CA ILE A 64 -10.37 -16.36 2.72
C ILE A 64 -11.61 -17.16 3.08
N GLU A 65 -12.63 -17.07 2.24
CA GLU A 65 -13.85 -17.89 2.34
C GLU A 65 -14.31 -18.27 0.93
N ASN A 66 -14.54 -19.57 0.71
CA ASN A 66 -14.94 -20.12 -0.59
C ASN A 66 -14.00 -19.65 -1.73
N GLY A 67 -12.69 -19.65 -1.46
CA GLY A 67 -11.67 -19.22 -2.41
C GLY A 67 -11.62 -17.72 -2.69
N LYS A 68 -12.43 -16.87 -2.03
CA LYS A 68 -12.42 -15.40 -2.20
C LYS A 68 -11.92 -14.73 -0.93
N ASN A 69 -11.03 -13.75 -1.07
CA ASN A 69 -10.63 -12.93 0.06
C ASN A 69 -11.62 -11.77 0.32
N ALA A 70 -11.51 -11.13 1.47
CA ALA A 70 -12.33 -9.97 1.83
C ALA A 70 -12.31 -8.85 0.76
N LEU A 71 -11.16 -8.59 0.14
CA LEU A 71 -11.03 -7.55 -0.89
C LEU A 71 -11.83 -7.88 -2.15
N MET A 72 -11.80 -9.13 -2.61
CA MET A 72 -12.60 -9.61 -3.74
C MET A 72 -14.10 -9.44 -3.49
N ILE A 73 -14.57 -9.82 -2.29
CA ILE A 73 -15.98 -9.69 -1.92
C ILE A 73 -16.40 -8.22 -1.92
N ALA A 74 -15.61 -7.34 -1.30
CA ALA A 74 -15.89 -5.91 -1.26
C ALA A 74 -15.91 -5.28 -2.67
N ALA A 75 -14.97 -5.66 -3.53
CA ALA A 75 -14.86 -5.15 -4.89
C ALA A 75 -15.98 -5.68 -5.81
N PHE A 76 -16.37 -6.94 -5.66
CA PHE A 76 -17.54 -7.52 -6.31
C PHE A 76 -18.84 -6.80 -5.91
N ASN A 77 -19.00 -6.46 -4.64
CA ASN A 77 -20.17 -5.74 -4.14
C ASN A 77 -20.16 -4.23 -4.48
N GLY A 78 -19.06 -3.68 -5.01
CA GLY A 78 -18.96 -2.25 -5.31
C GLY A 78 -18.77 -1.36 -4.07
N ASN A 79 -18.39 -1.93 -2.92
CA ASN A 79 -18.25 -1.22 -1.65
C ASN A 79 -16.92 -0.47 -1.57
N LEU A 80 -16.86 0.71 -2.21
CA LEU A 80 -15.65 1.54 -2.31
C LEU A 80 -14.98 1.81 -0.95
N ASP A 81 -15.74 2.14 0.09
CA ASP A 81 -15.17 2.50 1.40
C ASP A 81 -14.58 1.28 2.12
N ILE A 82 -15.14 0.09 1.92
CA ILE A 82 -14.59 -1.16 2.44
C ILE A 82 -13.34 -1.54 1.67
N VAL A 83 -13.33 -1.41 0.33
CA VAL A 83 -12.13 -1.62 -0.49
C VAL A 83 -10.98 -0.74 -0.01
N LYS A 84 -11.22 0.57 0.17
CA LYS A 84 -10.24 1.51 0.72
C LYS A 84 -9.72 1.05 2.07
N LEU A 85 -10.62 0.73 3.00
CA LEU A 85 -10.25 0.34 4.36
C LEU A 85 -9.43 -0.97 4.38
N LEU A 86 -9.74 -1.95 3.54
CA LEU A 86 -8.98 -3.20 3.46
C LEU A 86 -7.58 -2.96 2.90
N LEU A 87 -7.45 -2.19 1.81
CA LEU A 87 -6.16 -1.85 1.20
C LEU A 87 -5.28 -0.97 2.11
N GLU A 88 -5.88 -0.03 2.86
CA GLU A 88 -5.19 0.76 3.90
C GLU A 88 -4.54 -0.11 4.99
N ASN A 89 -5.00 -1.35 5.15
CA ASN A 89 -4.53 -2.32 6.13
C ASN A 89 -3.89 -3.56 5.48
N GLY A 90 -3.41 -3.45 4.24
CA GLY A 90 -2.54 -4.47 3.64
C GLY A 90 -3.27 -5.68 3.03
N ALA A 91 -4.55 -5.54 2.69
CA ALA A 91 -5.20 -6.55 1.85
C ALA A 91 -4.47 -6.67 0.50
N ASN A 92 -4.32 -7.91 0.02
CA ASN A 92 -3.56 -8.25 -1.17
C ASN A 92 -4.39 -7.98 -2.45
N PRO A 93 -4.03 -6.98 -3.27
CA PRO A 93 -4.73 -6.66 -4.52
C PRO A 93 -4.50 -7.70 -5.62
N ASN A 94 -3.49 -8.56 -5.48
CA ASN A 94 -3.11 -9.61 -6.42
C ASN A 94 -3.46 -11.02 -5.92
N PHE A 95 -4.35 -11.14 -4.94
CA PHE A 95 -4.85 -12.45 -4.53
C PHE A 95 -5.55 -13.15 -5.70
N ILE A 96 -5.31 -14.45 -5.87
CA ILE A 96 -5.94 -15.28 -6.88
C ILE A 96 -6.92 -16.25 -6.21
N ASN A 97 -8.15 -16.34 -6.73
CA ASN A 97 -9.10 -17.35 -6.28
C ASN A 97 -8.90 -18.69 -7.01
N ASN A 98 -9.80 -19.65 -6.78
CA ASN A 98 -9.78 -20.97 -7.41
C ASN A 98 -9.95 -20.94 -8.95
N GLU A 99 -10.40 -19.82 -9.52
CA GLU A 99 -10.48 -19.59 -10.98
C GLU A 99 -9.29 -18.77 -11.50
N SER A 100 -8.27 -18.56 -10.67
CA SER A 100 -7.13 -17.65 -10.91
C SER A 100 -7.53 -16.19 -11.17
N LYS A 101 -8.77 -15.81 -10.84
CA LYS A 101 -9.22 -14.43 -10.97
C LYS A 101 -8.62 -13.57 -9.85
N THR A 102 -8.31 -12.32 -10.17
CA THR A 102 -7.85 -11.31 -9.20
C THR A 102 -8.99 -10.39 -8.75
N PRO A 103 -8.85 -9.64 -7.64
CA PRO A 103 -9.77 -8.55 -7.29
C PRO A 103 -10.05 -7.60 -8.46
N LEU A 104 -9.03 -7.27 -9.26
CA LEU A 104 -9.18 -6.40 -10.43
C LEU A 104 -10.06 -7.04 -11.52
N MET A 105 -9.89 -8.34 -11.80
CA MET A 105 -10.73 -9.06 -12.76
C MET A 105 -12.17 -9.19 -12.27
N ILE A 106 -12.39 -9.55 -11.01
CA ILE A 106 -13.75 -9.65 -10.43
C ILE A 106 -14.47 -8.29 -10.46
N THR A 107 -13.73 -7.20 -10.29
CA THR A 107 -14.26 -5.84 -10.41
C THR A 107 -14.71 -5.54 -11.85
N ALA A 108 -13.94 -6.00 -12.85
CA ALA A 108 -14.24 -5.84 -14.27
C ALA A 108 -15.34 -6.79 -14.78
N GLU A 109 -15.45 -7.99 -14.22
CA GLU A 109 -16.40 -9.04 -14.61
C GLU A 109 -17.86 -8.69 -14.31
N SER A 110 -18.14 -7.89 -13.29
CA SER A 110 -19.53 -7.71 -12.82
C SER A 110 -20.44 -7.09 -13.90
N GLU A 111 -21.28 -7.95 -14.50
CA GLU A 111 -22.01 -7.77 -15.77
C GLU A 111 -22.96 -6.56 -15.83
N HIS A 112 -23.16 -5.86 -14.72
CA HIS A 112 -24.04 -4.69 -14.63
C HIS A 112 -23.40 -3.43 -14.01
N ASN A 113 -22.22 -3.56 -13.38
CA ASN A 113 -21.69 -2.51 -12.50
C ASN A 113 -20.21 -2.16 -12.73
N ALA A 114 -19.48 -2.82 -13.63
CA ALA A 114 -18.06 -2.50 -13.90
C ALA A 114 -17.84 -1.01 -14.18
N ILE A 115 -18.80 -0.39 -14.89
CA ILE A 115 -18.84 1.04 -15.21
C ILE A 115 -18.98 1.94 -13.97
N SER A 116 -19.75 1.53 -12.95
CA SER A 116 -19.86 2.24 -11.67
C SER A 116 -18.64 2.05 -10.76
N LYS A 117 -17.77 1.09 -11.07
CA LYS A 117 -16.62 0.68 -10.25
C LYS A 117 -15.29 1.28 -10.70
N ILE A 118 -15.29 2.29 -11.58
CA ILE A 118 -14.09 3.05 -11.95
C ILE A 118 -13.26 3.47 -10.72
N PRO A 119 -13.85 4.00 -9.62
CA PRO A 119 -13.06 4.35 -8.43
C PRO A 119 -12.37 3.16 -7.78
N ILE A 120 -13.01 1.98 -7.77
CA ILE A 120 -12.43 0.74 -7.24
C ILE A 120 -11.29 0.26 -8.13
N ILE A 121 -11.47 0.28 -9.46
CA ILE A 121 -10.41 -0.06 -10.43
C ILE A 121 -9.19 0.84 -10.20
N LYS A 122 -9.38 2.17 -10.12
CA LYS A 122 -8.28 3.11 -9.87
C LYS A 122 -7.53 2.78 -8.58
N ILE A 123 -8.25 2.50 -7.49
CA ILE A 123 -7.63 2.22 -6.19
C ILE A 123 -6.92 0.87 -6.17
N LEU A 124 -7.46 -0.16 -6.81
CA LEU A 124 -6.80 -1.46 -6.96
C LEU A 124 -5.49 -1.35 -7.75
N LEU A 125 -5.49 -0.56 -8.84
CA LEU A 125 -4.28 -0.27 -9.61
C LEU A 125 -3.27 0.52 -8.77
N GLN A 126 -3.73 1.55 -8.04
CA GLN A 126 -2.90 2.29 -7.09
C GLN A 126 -2.32 1.39 -6.01
N ALA A 127 -3.02 0.35 -5.57
CA ALA A 127 -2.53 -0.63 -4.61
C ALA A 127 -1.51 -1.62 -5.20
N GLY A 128 -1.21 -1.57 -6.50
CA GLY A 128 -0.22 -2.42 -7.16
C GLY A 128 -0.79 -3.67 -7.84
N SER A 129 -2.06 -3.64 -8.27
CA SER A 129 -2.64 -4.76 -9.05
C SER A 129 -1.84 -5.01 -10.33
N ASP A 130 -1.44 -6.25 -10.56
CA ASP A 130 -0.76 -6.70 -11.79
C ASP A 130 -1.78 -6.95 -12.89
N ILE A 131 -1.65 -6.20 -13.99
CA ILE A 131 -2.56 -6.27 -15.14
C ILE A 131 -2.32 -7.51 -16.00
N LYS A 132 -1.13 -8.13 -15.90
CA LYS A 132 -0.71 -9.28 -16.71
C LYS A 132 -1.16 -10.61 -16.15
N LEU A 133 -1.67 -10.66 -14.92
CA LEU A 133 -2.30 -11.86 -14.38
C LEU A 133 -3.47 -12.28 -15.28
N THR A 134 -3.69 -13.58 -15.39
CA THR A 134 -4.77 -14.19 -16.16
C THR A 134 -5.51 -15.22 -15.31
N ASP A 135 -6.79 -15.40 -15.62
CA ASP A 135 -7.60 -16.47 -15.02
C ASP A 135 -7.20 -17.85 -15.57
N ILE A 136 -7.91 -18.90 -15.13
CA ILE A 136 -7.61 -20.30 -15.50
C ILE A 136 -7.75 -20.59 -17.01
N ILE A 137 -8.45 -19.74 -17.76
CA ILE A 137 -8.65 -19.86 -19.21
C ILE A 137 -7.79 -18.85 -19.99
N GLY A 138 -6.86 -18.16 -19.34
CA GLY A 138 -5.93 -17.21 -19.96
C GLY A 138 -6.52 -15.82 -20.22
N LYS A 139 -7.68 -15.48 -19.65
CA LYS A 139 -8.27 -14.13 -19.79
C LYS A 139 -7.69 -13.18 -18.75
N GLY A 140 -7.16 -12.06 -19.22
CA GLY A 140 -6.74 -10.93 -18.40
C GLY A 140 -7.87 -9.92 -18.18
N VAL A 141 -7.60 -8.86 -17.40
CA VAL A 141 -8.60 -7.80 -17.11
C VAL A 141 -9.18 -7.15 -18.37
N PHE A 142 -8.40 -7.02 -19.45
CA PHE A 142 -8.87 -6.49 -20.73
C PHE A 142 -9.98 -7.35 -21.34
N ASN A 143 -9.86 -8.68 -21.29
CA ASN A 143 -10.90 -9.57 -21.80
C ASN A 143 -12.23 -9.35 -21.06
N TYR A 144 -12.20 -9.13 -19.75
CA TYR A 144 -13.40 -8.89 -18.95
C TYR A 144 -14.10 -7.56 -19.28
N ILE A 145 -13.35 -6.51 -19.62
CA ILE A 145 -13.95 -5.23 -20.02
C ILE A 145 -14.35 -5.19 -21.49
N ASP A 146 -13.70 -5.96 -22.35
CA ASP A 146 -13.95 -5.93 -23.80
C ASP A 146 -15.19 -6.79 -24.16
N VAL A 147 -15.59 -7.76 -23.33
CA VAL A 147 -16.85 -8.52 -23.49
C VAL A 147 -18.08 -7.60 -23.62
N TYR A 148 -18.06 -6.42 -23.00
CA TYR A 148 -19.15 -5.45 -23.09
C TYR A 148 -19.27 -4.79 -24.46
N ASN A 149 -18.16 -4.69 -25.20
CA ASN A 149 -18.14 -4.12 -26.54
C ASN A 149 -18.81 -5.07 -27.55
N ASP A 150 -18.54 -6.37 -27.43
CA ASP A 150 -18.99 -7.37 -28.41
C ASP A 150 -20.48 -7.72 -28.28
N LYS A 151 -21.03 -7.61 -27.06
CA LYS A 151 -22.43 -7.99 -26.77
C LYS A 151 -23.44 -6.86 -26.95
N GLY A 152 -23.05 -5.72 -27.54
CA GLY A 152 -23.97 -4.59 -27.76
C GLY A 152 -24.49 -3.91 -26.48
N PHE A 153 -23.81 -4.07 -25.33
CA PHE A 153 -24.23 -3.52 -24.03
C PHE A 153 -24.03 -1.99 -23.90
N LEU A 154 -23.17 -1.41 -24.73
CA LEU A 154 -22.76 0.01 -24.68
C LEU A 154 -23.76 0.96 -25.37
N GLN A 155 -25.07 0.69 -25.26
CA GLN A 155 -26.11 1.43 -26.00
C GLN A 155 -26.26 2.91 -25.57
N SER A 156 -25.83 3.27 -24.36
CA SER A 156 -25.85 4.66 -23.88
C SER A 156 -24.46 5.30 -23.96
N ALA A 157 -24.38 6.58 -24.34
CA ALA A 157 -23.13 7.35 -24.40
C ALA A 157 -22.33 7.29 -23.08
N LEU A 158 -23.00 7.40 -21.93
CA LEU A 158 -22.37 7.28 -20.61
C LEU A 158 -21.65 5.94 -20.40
N ARG A 159 -22.21 4.82 -20.90
CA ARG A 159 -21.57 3.51 -20.79
C ARG A 159 -20.33 3.41 -21.68
N LEU A 160 -20.40 3.97 -22.88
CA LEU A 160 -19.27 4.00 -23.82
C LEU A 160 -18.11 4.84 -23.29
N ASP A 161 -18.39 6.00 -22.71
CA ASP A 161 -17.37 6.88 -22.12
C ASP A 161 -16.70 6.25 -20.89
N ASN A 162 -17.49 5.55 -20.07
CA ASN A 162 -16.94 4.81 -18.94
C ASN A 162 -16.07 3.63 -19.37
N TYR A 163 -16.49 2.85 -20.38
CA TYR A 163 -15.64 1.81 -20.98
C TYR A 163 -14.32 2.39 -21.51
N ARG A 164 -14.37 3.47 -22.30
CA ARG A 164 -13.18 4.17 -22.80
C ARG A 164 -12.28 4.63 -21.66
N THR A 165 -12.87 5.15 -20.59
CA THR A 165 -12.16 5.59 -19.38
C THR A 165 -11.45 4.43 -18.70
N ILE A 166 -12.13 3.31 -18.45
CA ILE A 166 -11.53 2.11 -17.84
C ILE A 166 -10.40 1.58 -18.72
N ARG A 167 -10.65 1.43 -20.02
CA ARG A 167 -9.66 0.93 -20.98
C ARG A 167 -8.43 1.84 -21.03
N LYS A 168 -8.62 3.16 -20.98
CA LYS A 168 -7.50 4.12 -20.90
C LYS A 168 -6.70 3.94 -19.62
N ILE A 169 -7.35 3.89 -18.46
CA ILE A 169 -6.69 3.72 -17.14
C ILE A 169 -5.87 2.42 -17.11
N LEU A 170 -6.44 1.31 -17.57
CA LEU A 170 -5.74 0.02 -17.66
C LEU A 170 -4.58 0.08 -18.65
N SER A 171 -4.77 0.72 -19.80
CA SER A 171 -3.71 0.88 -20.81
C SER A 171 -2.54 1.71 -20.28
N ASP A 172 -2.82 2.80 -19.58
CA ASP A 172 -1.80 3.66 -18.99
C ASP A 172 -1.04 2.93 -17.88
N THR A 173 -1.74 2.17 -17.03
CA THR A 173 -1.09 1.34 -16.01
C THR A 173 -0.26 0.21 -16.62
N ASN A 174 -0.74 -0.44 -17.68
CA ASN A 174 0.01 -1.47 -18.40
C ASN A 174 1.30 -0.91 -19.01
N LYS A 175 1.28 0.33 -19.53
CA LYS A 175 2.50 1.01 -20.00
C LYS A 175 3.51 1.23 -18.87
N VAL A 176 3.05 1.62 -17.68
CA VAL A 176 3.91 1.80 -16.49
C VAL A 176 4.56 0.46 -16.11
N GLN A 177 3.76 -0.61 -15.96
CA GLN A 177 4.26 -1.95 -15.59
C GLN A 177 5.20 -2.52 -16.65
N TYR A 178 4.89 -2.36 -17.93
CA TYR A 178 5.77 -2.76 -19.03
C TYR A 178 7.13 -2.07 -18.97
N LYS A 179 7.14 -0.74 -18.76
CA LYS A 179 8.39 0.01 -18.66
C LYS A 179 9.22 -0.42 -17.45
N ILE A 180 8.58 -0.68 -16.31
CA ILE A 180 9.25 -1.24 -15.12
C ILE A 180 9.89 -2.59 -15.44
N ASN A 181 9.13 -3.54 -15.98
CA ASN A 181 9.64 -4.88 -16.31
C ASN A 181 10.81 -4.81 -17.29
N LYS A 182 10.67 -4.02 -18.36
CA LYS A 182 11.74 -3.82 -19.35
C LYS A 182 13.03 -3.30 -18.71
N ALA A 183 12.94 -2.40 -17.73
CA ALA A 183 14.09 -1.85 -17.02
C ALA A 183 14.79 -2.89 -16.15
N ILE A 184 13.99 -3.69 -15.43
CA ILE A 184 14.47 -4.78 -14.58
C ILE A 184 15.21 -5.81 -15.43
N GLU A 185 14.61 -6.20 -16.56
CA GLU A 185 15.18 -7.16 -17.51
C GLU A 185 16.43 -6.61 -18.21
N SER A 186 16.47 -5.31 -18.51
CA SER A 186 17.62 -4.68 -19.16
C SER A 186 18.75 -4.31 -18.20
N GLY A 187 18.78 -4.80 -16.96
CA GLY A 187 19.87 -4.51 -16.02
C GLY A 187 20.00 -3.04 -15.60
N LEU A 188 18.94 -2.24 -15.78
CA LEU A 188 18.95 -0.78 -15.53
C LEU A 188 20.04 -0.01 -16.29
N VAL A 189 20.43 -0.42 -17.50
CA VAL A 189 21.38 0.35 -18.33
C VAL A 189 20.90 1.82 -18.46
N THR A 190 21.83 2.74 -18.17
CA THR A 190 21.64 4.18 -18.01
C THR A 190 20.91 4.79 -19.19
N GLU A 191 19.94 5.69 -18.91
CA GLU A 191 18.96 6.30 -19.81
C GLU A 191 17.68 5.51 -20.12
N SER A 192 17.38 4.42 -19.41
CA SER A 192 16.05 3.83 -19.59
C SER A 192 14.96 4.84 -19.18
N GLU A 193 14.04 5.15 -20.11
CA GLU A 193 12.82 5.92 -19.83
C GLU A 193 12.08 5.42 -18.57
N ALA A 194 12.34 4.18 -18.15
CA ALA A 194 11.77 3.56 -16.96
C ALA A 194 12.31 4.12 -15.63
N LEU A 195 13.58 4.54 -15.53
CA LEU A 195 14.04 5.32 -14.38
C LEU A 195 13.29 6.67 -14.37
N ASN A 196 13.10 7.30 -15.52
CA ASN A 196 12.33 8.54 -15.63
C ASN A 196 10.83 8.35 -15.36
N LEU A 197 10.26 7.16 -15.62
CA LEU A 197 8.84 6.87 -15.39
C LEU A 197 8.47 6.57 -13.94
N ILE A 198 9.39 6.07 -13.13
CA ILE A 198 9.17 6.09 -11.68
C ILE A 198 9.19 7.55 -11.20
N PHE A 199 9.84 8.47 -11.95
CA PHE A 199 10.37 9.70 -11.36
C PHE A 199 10.02 11.06 -12.04
N SER A 200 8.94 11.21 -12.83
CA SER A 200 8.40 12.56 -13.18
C SER A 200 6.95 12.62 -13.72
N PRO A 201 6.10 13.61 -13.32
CA PRO A 201 6.02 14.26 -12.00
C PRO A 201 5.37 13.31 -10.98
N ILE A 202 5.35 13.69 -9.69
CA ILE A 202 4.58 13.01 -8.63
C ILE A 202 3.09 13.31 -8.83
N ASP A 203 2.55 13.04 -10.03
CA ASP A 203 1.13 12.91 -10.17
C ASP A 203 0.76 11.62 -9.44
N LYS A 204 0.25 11.79 -8.22
CA LYS A 204 0.27 10.80 -7.13
C LYS A 204 -0.15 9.39 -7.54
N SER A 205 -0.99 9.27 -8.56
CA SER A 205 -1.45 7.99 -9.10
C SER A 205 -0.32 7.16 -9.74
N ASN A 206 0.50 7.71 -10.64
CA ASN A 206 1.48 6.91 -11.39
C ASN A 206 2.66 6.47 -10.54
N PHE A 207 3.14 7.35 -9.66
CA PHE A 207 4.18 7.00 -8.70
C PHE A 207 3.72 5.90 -7.75
N GLN A 208 2.50 6.01 -7.20
CA GLN A 208 1.97 5.01 -6.27
C GLN A 208 1.73 3.66 -6.97
N VAL A 209 1.21 3.66 -8.20
CA VAL A 209 1.08 2.46 -9.04
C VAL A 209 2.45 1.80 -9.24
N ALA A 210 3.46 2.58 -9.66
CA ALA A 210 4.82 2.06 -9.91
C ALA A 210 5.45 1.49 -8.63
N LEU A 211 5.37 2.23 -7.52
CA LEU A 211 5.89 1.81 -6.22
C LEU A 211 5.26 0.50 -5.76
N ASN A 212 3.93 0.43 -5.73
CA ASN A 212 3.24 -0.75 -5.22
C ASN A 212 3.41 -1.95 -6.14
N TYR A 213 3.53 -1.74 -7.45
CA TYR A 213 3.90 -2.80 -8.38
C TYR A 213 5.33 -3.30 -8.17
N LEU A 214 6.31 -2.42 -7.89
CA LEU A 214 7.68 -2.84 -7.54
C LEU A 214 7.72 -3.64 -6.22
N LEU A 215 6.95 -3.22 -5.21
CA LEU A 215 6.83 -3.94 -3.94
C LEU A 215 6.15 -5.30 -4.11
N TYR A 216 5.19 -5.42 -5.04
CA TYR A 216 4.65 -6.70 -5.44
C TYR A 216 5.72 -7.55 -6.13
N LYS A 217 6.42 -7.00 -7.14
CA LYS A 217 7.43 -7.71 -7.92
C LYS A 217 8.57 -8.24 -7.05
N ILE A 218 9.14 -7.45 -6.13
CA ILE A 218 10.23 -7.95 -5.27
C ILE A 218 9.79 -9.14 -4.40
N LYS A 219 8.50 -9.21 -4.03
CA LYS A 219 7.95 -10.29 -3.22
C LYS A 219 7.71 -11.57 -4.03
N THR A 220 7.36 -11.44 -5.31
CA THR A 220 6.99 -12.58 -6.17
C THR A 220 8.07 -12.97 -7.17
N GLU A 221 9.15 -12.20 -7.27
CA GLU A 221 10.25 -12.50 -8.18
C GLU A 221 11.10 -13.63 -7.62
N HIS A 222 11.33 -14.64 -8.46
CA HIS A 222 12.13 -15.81 -8.11
C HIS A 222 13.44 -15.87 -8.89
N ASP A 223 13.61 -15.03 -9.93
CA ASP A 223 14.86 -14.91 -10.66
C ASP A 223 15.89 -14.08 -9.85
N PRO A 224 16.98 -14.71 -9.36
CA PRO A 224 17.99 -14.02 -8.57
C PRO A 224 18.77 -12.97 -9.37
N THR A 225 18.73 -13.01 -10.70
CA THR A 225 19.38 -12.01 -11.56
C THR A 225 18.58 -10.70 -11.64
N LEU A 226 17.26 -10.78 -11.44
CA LEU A 226 16.34 -9.63 -11.53
C LEU A 226 16.13 -8.94 -10.17
N ILE A 227 16.19 -9.69 -9.07
CA ILE A 227 16.03 -9.18 -7.69
C ILE A 227 16.93 -7.95 -7.40
N PRO A 228 18.24 -7.94 -7.75
CA PRO A 228 19.09 -6.76 -7.55
C PRO A 228 18.60 -5.51 -8.28
N ASN A 229 18.02 -5.66 -9.47
CA ASN A 229 17.52 -4.54 -10.26
C ASN A 229 16.22 -3.97 -9.66
N ILE A 230 15.30 -4.84 -9.23
CA ILE A 230 14.08 -4.42 -8.51
C ILE A 230 14.47 -3.69 -7.22
N ARG A 231 15.42 -4.24 -6.45
CA ARG A 231 15.93 -3.61 -5.23
C ARG A 231 16.50 -2.23 -5.49
N LYS A 232 17.34 -2.06 -6.53
CA LYS A 232 17.88 -0.74 -6.90
C LYS A 232 16.78 0.27 -7.19
N MET A 233 15.73 -0.13 -7.93
CA MET A 233 14.58 0.75 -8.18
C MET A 233 13.82 1.11 -6.89
N LEU A 234 13.68 0.17 -5.95
CA LEU A 234 13.07 0.42 -4.65
C LEU A 234 13.92 1.36 -3.78
N ILE A 235 15.26 1.24 -3.80
CA ILE A 235 16.17 2.19 -3.14
C ILE A 235 15.96 3.59 -3.72
N THR A 236 15.91 3.73 -5.04
CA THR A 236 15.66 5.04 -5.65
C THR A 236 14.27 5.61 -5.32
N ALA A 237 13.25 4.76 -5.24
CA ALA A 237 11.92 5.16 -4.78
C ALA A 237 11.95 5.61 -3.30
N ALA A 238 12.68 4.89 -2.44
CA ALA A 238 12.86 5.23 -1.04
C ALA A 238 13.54 6.59 -0.87
N HIS A 239 14.62 6.84 -1.61
CA HIS A 239 15.34 8.11 -1.62
C HIS A 239 14.43 9.31 -1.98
N ARG A 240 13.57 9.16 -2.99
CA ARG A 240 12.62 10.23 -3.37
C ARG A 240 11.53 10.44 -2.34
N ILE A 241 11.02 9.36 -1.74
CA ILE A 241 10.04 9.46 -0.65
C ILE A 241 10.68 10.18 0.54
N ALA A 242 11.93 9.85 0.88
CA ALA A 242 12.69 10.53 1.93
C ALA A 242 12.78 12.04 1.64
N LYS A 243 13.26 12.44 0.45
CA LYS A 243 13.32 13.86 0.04
C LYS A 243 11.96 14.57 0.09
N LEU A 244 10.87 13.89 -0.26
CA LEU A 244 9.52 14.45 -0.19
C LEU A 244 9.07 14.70 1.25
N VAL A 245 9.44 13.80 2.18
CA VAL A 245 8.93 13.77 3.55
C VAL A 245 9.78 14.58 4.52
N ILE A 246 11.09 14.70 4.31
CA ILE A 246 12.04 15.42 5.18
C ILE A 246 11.60 16.87 5.50
N PRO A 247 11.26 17.73 4.52
CA PRO A 247 10.85 19.11 4.84
C PRO A 247 9.63 19.16 5.75
N ARG A 248 8.71 18.21 5.58
CA ARG A 248 7.51 18.11 6.42
C ARG A 248 7.82 17.57 7.80
N LEU A 249 8.74 16.60 7.93
CA LEU A 249 9.23 16.11 9.22
C LEU A 249 9.86 17.24 10.02
N ASN A 250 10.79 17.98 9.42
CA ASN A 250 11.48 19.09 10.09
C ASN A 250 10.48 20.17 10.54
N SER A 251 9.48 20.50 9.71
CA SER A 251 8.40 21.41 10.07
C SER A 251 7.57 20.92 11.27
N LEU A 252 7.25 19.61 11.33
CA LEU A 252 6.48 19.04 12.44
C LEU A 252 7.29 19.01 13.73
N GLU A 253 8.59 18.75 13.65
CA GLU A 253 9.49 18.76 14.79
C GLU A 253 9.62 20.15 15.41
N ILE A 254 9.78 21.19 14.58
CA ILE A 254 9.75 22.59 15.01
C ILE A 254 8.40 22.93 15.66
N GLU A 255 7.29 22.53 15.04
CA GLU A 255 5.95 22.77 15.59
C GLU A 255 5.74 22.06 16.93
N LEU A 256 6.29 20.85 17.12
CA LEU A 256 6.18 20.10 18.38
C LEU A 256 6.98 20.75 19.51
N ASN A 257 8.14 21.30 19.20
CA ASN A 257 9.04 21.97 20.14
C ASN A 257 8.61 23.40 20.49
N ALA A 258 7.61 23.94 19.79
CA ALA A 258 7.05 25.26 20.10
C ALA A 258 6.33 25.29 21.46
N LYS A 259 6.53 26.38 22.22
CA LYS A 259 5.93 26.58 23.57
C LYS A 259 4.41 26.42 23.60
N GLU A 260 3.70 26.85 22.54
CA GLU A 260 2.23 26.73 22.42
C GLU A 260 1.81 25.92 21.19
N SER A 261 2.25 24.67 21.12
CA SER A 261 1.93 23.81 19.98
C SER A 261 0.49 23.26 20.03
N LYS A 262 -0.33 23.62 19.03
CA LYS A 262 -1.65 22.99 18.79
C LYS A 262 -1.50 21.52 18.42
N LEU A 263 -0.46 21.19 17.65
CA LEU A 263 -0.11 19.81 17.28
C LEU A 263 0.22 18.97 18.51
N LYS A 264 1.06 19.47 19.43
CA LYS A 264 1.38 18.78 20.69
C LYS A 264 0.13 18.49 21.52
N LYS A 265 -0.76 19.47 21.65
CA LYS A 265 -2.07 19.29 22.33
C LYS A 265 -2.93 18.23 21.64
N ALA A 266 -2.96 18.21 20.31
CA ALA A 266 -3.74 17.25 19.53
C ALA A 266 -3.17 15.81 19.64
N ILE A 267 -1.84 15.66 19.63
CA ILE A 267 -1.16 14.37 19.79
C ILE A 267 -1.38 13.84 21.21
N LYS A 268 -1.20 14.66 22.25
CA LYS A 268 -1.44 14.27 23.65
C LYS A 268 -2.85 13.72 23.89
N LYS A 269 -3.85 14.29 23.21
CA LYS A 269 -5.24 13.81 23.26
C LYS A 269 -5.42 12.45 22.59
N GLN A 270 -4.62 12.14 21.56
CA GLN A 270 -4.76 10.93 20.75
C GLN A 270 -3.78 9.81 21.11
N LEU A 271 -2.66 10.15 21.75
CA LEU A 271 -1.65 9.24 22.24
C LEU A 271 -1.14 9.69 23.63
N PRO A 272 -1.79 9.23 24.71
CA PRO A 272 -1.28 9.44 26.07
C PRO A 272 0.12 8.81 26.19
N GLY A 273 1.08 9.54 26.78
CA GLY A 273 2.47 9.09 26.94
C GLY A 273 3.41 9.42 25.76
N PHE A 274 2.94 10.09 24.70
CA PHE A 274 3.80 10.49 23.58
C PHE A 274 4.99 11.37 24.00
N GLU A 275 4.80 12.23 25.00
CA GLU A 275 5.84 13.16 25.48
C GLU A 275 7.03 12.42 26.12
N ASP A 276 6.74 11.28 26.74
CA ASP A 276 7.72 10.45 27.47
C ASP A 276 8.51 9.51 26.54
N LEU A 277 8.15 9.45 25.25
CA LEU A 277 8.85 8.62 24.27
C LEU A 277 10.22 9.22 23.93
N PRO A 278 11.25 8.40 23.67
CA PRO A 278 12.50 8.85 23.07
C PRO A 278 12.30 9.61 21.74
N ASP A 279 13.16 10.57 21.44
CA ASP A 279 12.98 11.45 20.27
C ASP A 279 13.09 10.72 18.94
N ASP A 280 13.93 9.69 18.88
CA ASP A 280 14.02 8.74 17.76
C ASP A 280 12.70 7.98 17.54
N VAL A 281 12.04 7.53 18.62
CA VAL A 281 10.73 6.86 18.55
C VAL A 281 9.63 7.83 18.08
N LYS A 282 9.65 9.07 18.58
CA LYS A 282 8.72 10.13 18.12
C LYS A 282 8.89 10.40 16.62
N GLN A 283 10.13 10.49 16.15
CA GLN A 283 10.45 10.73 14.75
C GLN A 283 9.94 9.58 13.85
N VAL A 284 10.12 8.33 14.29
CA VAL A 284 9.58 7.14 13.60
C VAL A 284 8.05 7.20 13.50
N ILE A 285 7.35 7.59 14.58
CA ILE A 285 5.88 7.76 14.56
C ILE A 285 5.45 8.80 13.52
N PHE A 286 6.05 9.99 13.53
CA PHE A 286 5.71 11.05 12.59
C PHE A 286 5.93 10.63 11.15
N TYR A 287 7.08 10.00 10.90
CA TYR A 287 7.45 9.52 9.60
C TYR A 287 6.44 8.47 9.07
N GLN A 288 6.08 7.47 9.88
CA GLN A 288 5.08 6.46 9.50
C GLN A 288 3.70 7.08 9.23
N ILE A 289 3.31 8.12 9.98
CA ILE A 289 2.07 8.86 9.75
C ILE A 289 2.13 9.57 8.38
N LEU A 290 3.22 10.28 8.09
CA LEU A 290 3.38 10.99 6.81
C LEU A 290 3.40 10.04 5.62
N LEU A 291 4.04 8.88 5.75
CA LEU A 291 3.99 7.83 4.73
C LEU A 291 2.57 7.37 4.45
N LYS A 292 1.80 7.02 5.48
CA LYS A 292 0.42 6.52 5.30
C LYS A 292 -0.53 7.61 4.79
N GLN A 293 -0.28 8.88 5.09
CA GLN A 293 -1.05 10.00 4.52
C GLN A 293 -0.80 10.19 3.03
N ASN A 294 0.46 10.08 2.60
CA ASN A 294 0.83 10.28 1.20
C ASN A 294 0.63 9.01 0.35
N PHE A 295 0.75 7.83 0.96
CA PHE A 295 0.72 6.53 0.30
C PHE A 295 -0.20 5.53 1.04
N PRO A 296 -1.52 5.77 1.09
CA PRO A 296 -2.44 5.01 1.94
C PRO A 296 -2.50 3.51 1.63
N TYR A 297 -2.28 3.11 0.38
CA TYR A 297 -2.37 1.72 -0.08
C TYR A 297 -1.02 1.02 -0.19
N THR A 298 0.06 1.65 0.28
CA THR A 298 1.40 1.08 0.22
C THR A 298 1.70 0.21 1.43
N ASN A 299 2.17 -1.00 1.16
CA ASN A 299 2.64 -1.93 2.18
C ASN A 299 4.13 -1.67 2.48
N PHE A 300 4.39 -0.78 3.43
CA PHE A 300 5.76 -0.43 3.86
C PHE A 300 6.46 -1.57 4.60
N ASP A 301 5.72 -2.56 5.09
CA ASP A 301 6.26 -3.74 5.76
C ASP A 301 6.73 -4.83 4.77
N THR A 302 6.66 -4.55 3.46
CA THR A 302 7.17 -5.46 2.42
C THR A 302 8.66 -5.74 2.66
N LEU A 303 9.00 -7.02 2.77
CA LEU A 303 10.37 -7.49 2.96
C LEU A 303 11.18 -7.33 1.66
N ILE A 304 12.41 -6.86 1.80
CA ILE A 304 13.36 -6.59 0.72
C ILE A 304 14.67 -7.30 1.06
N PRO A 305 15.11 -8.27 0.23
CA PRO A 305 16.39 -8.94 0.42
C PRO A 305 17.57 -8.01 0.08
N ILE A 306 18.54 -7.87 0.96
CA ILE A 306 19.75 -7.03 0.81
C ILE A 306 20.94 -7.87 0.31
N LYS A 307 21.99 -7.20 -0.16
CA LYS A 307 23.13 -7.81 -0.87
C LYS A 307 23.97 -8.73 0.01
N ASP A 308 23.99 -8.46 1.31
CA ASP A 308 24.67 -9.24 2.35
C ASP A 308 23.89 -10.49 2.79
N GLY A 309 22.73 -10.75 2.17
CA GLY A 309 21.83 -11.85 2.54
C GLY A 309 20.87 -11.52 3.69
N SER A 310 20.96 -10.33 4.28
CA SER A 310 19.99 -9.86 5.27
C SER A 310 18.66 -9.47 4.60
N ILE A 311 17.61 -9.35 5.42
CA ILE A 311 16.28 -8.91 4.97
C ILE A 311 15.92 -7.66 5.76
N THR A 312 15.50 -6.61 5.04
CA THR A 312 14.93 -5.40 5.64
C THR A 312 13.48 -5.22 5.19
N ASN A 313 12.75 -4.26 5.75
CA ASN A 313 11.46 -3.84 5.21
C ASN A 313 11.57 -2.49 4.49
N PHE A 314 10.60 -2.17 3.63
CA PHE A 314 10.65 -0.95 2.83
C PHE A 314 10.62 0.33 3.69
N SER A 315 9.89 0.35 4.81
CA SER A 315 9.93 1.49 5.76
C SER A 315 11.34 1.74 6.31
N ASN A 316 12.09 0.70 6.66
CA ASN A 316 13.45 0.81 7.17
C ASN A 316 14.39 1.33 6.10
N LEU A 317 14.20 0.89 4.85
CA LEU A 317 14.99 1.39 3.72
C LEU A 317 14.82 2.91 3.54
N ILE A 318 13.58 3.41 3.62
CA ILE A 318 13.34 4.86 3.55
C ILE A 318 13.88 5.58 4.80
N ALA A 319 13.75 5.01 5.99
CA ALA A 319 14.30 5.60 7.20
C ALA A 319 15.83 5.76 7.11
N GLU A 320 16.50 4.78 6.51
CA GLU A 320 17.94 4.85 6.24
C GLU A 320 18.27 5.94 5.21
N GLU A 321 17.50 6.06 4.13
CA GLU A 321 17.65 7.16 3.18
C GLU A 321 17.46 8.54 3.83
N ILE A 322 16.52 8.68 4.78
CA ILE A 322 16.34 9.93 5.55
C ILE A 322 17.59 10.24 6.36
N ARG A 323 18.18 9.25 7.05
CA ARG A 323 19.42 9.44 7.81
C ARG A 323 20.58 9.86 6.91
N ILE A 324 20.76 9.17 5.77
CA ILE A 324 21.81 9.48 4.79
C ILE A 324 21.68 10.92 4.30
N ILE A 325 20.46 11.35 3.90
CA ILE A 325 20.23 12.72 3.40
C ILE A 325 20.56 13.75 4.49
N ASN A 326 20.08 13.55 5.71
CA ASN A 326 20.33 14.47 6.81
C ASN A 326 21.83 14.58 7.16
N MET A 327 22.59 13.48 7.09
CA MET A 327 24.06 13.48 7.30
C MET A 327 24.80 14.22 6.17
N THR A 328 24.36 14.04 4.91
CA THR A 328 24.96 14.76 3.78
C THR A 328 24.71 16.27 3.85
N ASP A 329 23.55 16.69 4.37
CA ASP A 329 23.21 18.10 4.55
C ASP A 329 23.92 18.74 5.76
N SER A 330 24.33 17.94 6.76
CA SER A 330 25.09 18.41 7.93
C SER A 330 26.61 18.43 7.74
N GLY A 331 27.12 17.97 6.59
CA GLY A 331 28.55 17.94 6.28
C GLY A 331 29.33 16.79 6.94
N GLU A 332 28.64 15.79 7.48
CA GLU A 332 29.27 14.58 8.00
C GLU A 332 29.56 13.60 6.84
N VAL A 333 30.85 13.28 6.62
CA VAL A 333 31.28 12.35 5.58
C VAL A 333 30.99 10.91 6.01
N CYS A 334 30.06 10.23 5.32
CA CYS A 334 29.92 8.78 5.48
C CYS A 334 30.94 8.01 4.63
N ALA A 335 31.50 6.96 5.25
CA ALA A 335 32.00 5.81 4.53
C ALA A 335 30.92 5.27 3.58
N SER A 336 31.36 4.86 2.40
CA SER A 336 30.62 4.44 1.20
C SER A 336 29.14 4.03 1.38
N PRO A 337 28.21 4.48 0.52
CA PRO A 337 26.84 3.99 0.50
C PRO A 337 26.84 2.47 0.32
N ALA A 338 26.00 1.78 1.10
CA ALA A 338 25.70 0.36 0.91
C ALA A 338 25.15 0.14 -0.52
N SER A 339 26.07 -0.18 -1.43
CA SER A 339 25.86 -0.37 -2.87
C SER A 339 25.99 -1.85 -3.26
#